data_AF-A0A969VP10-F1
#
_entry.id   AF-A0A969VP10-F1
#
_cell.length_a   1.000
_cell.length_b   1.000
_cell.length_c   1.000
_cell.angle_alpha   90.00
_cell.angle_beta   90.00
_cell.angle_gamma   90.00
#
_symmetry.space_group_name_H-M   'P 1'
#
loop_
_entity.id
_entity.type
_entity.pdbx_description
1 polymer ?
#
loop_
_entity_poly.entity_id
_entity_poly.type
_entity_poly.pdbx_seq_one_letter_code
_entity_poly.pdbx_strand_id
1 'polypeptide(L)'
;MLKKYFGQRKFDRTKSFNIWVFLGSSIWVFLILLIILRIFVYQQVSVVGGSMEPNYHTGELLFVNQIGNNFERGMVVAAYDNENTAAEANYLTRFSPSTRFLLKRIVGLPGEEIEMIQDKVIIYNQENPDGVLLEEKYLGQKARQDQIQSDFYFPKTKIAKDHYFC
;
A
#
# COMPACT_ATOMS: atom_id res chain seq x y z
N MET A 1 -79.97 13.60 -6.89
CA MET A 1 -79.63 12.25 -7.38
C MET A 1 -78.12 12.19 -7.68
N LEU A 2 -77.35 11.59 -6.77
CA LEU A 2 -75.89 11.54 -6.74
C LEU A 2 -75.34 10.44 -7.65
N LYS A 3 -74.73 10.78 -8.79
CA LYS A 3 -74.13 9.77 -9.69
C LYS A 3 -72.79 10.19 -10.31
N LYS A 4 -71.91 10.86 -9.56
CA LYS A 4 -70.65 11.39 -10.13
C LYS A 4 -69.40 11.38 -9.23
N TYR A 5 -69.24 10.37 -8.36
CA TYR A 5 -68.02 10.25 -7.55
C TYR A 5 -67.57 8.80 -7.31
N PHE A 6 -67.42 8.01 -8.36
CA PHE A 6 -66.57 6.81 -8.29
C PHE A 6 -65.61 6.78 -9.47
N GLY A 7 -64.50 7.50 -9.32
CA GLY A 7 -63.32 7.28 -10.14
C GLY A 7 -62.76 5.91 -9.82
N GLN A 8 -62.94 4.96 -10.73
CA GLN A 8 -62.24 3.68 -10.67
C GLN A 8 -60.76 3.94 -10.93
N ARG A 9 -59.96 4.08 -9.87
CA ARG A 9 -58.52 3.84 -9.98
C ARG A 9 -58.34 2.35 -10.25
N LYS A 10 -58.17 2.00 -11.52
CA LYS A 10 -57.61 0.70 -11.88
C LYS A 10 -56.19 0.69 -11.31
N PHE A 11 -56.02 0.01 -10.18
CA PHE A 11 -54.70 -0.35 -9.70
C PHE A 11 -54.18 -1.40 -10.68
N ASP A 12 -53.32 -0.98 -11.61
CA ASP A 12 -52.63 -1.87 -12.52
C ASP A 12 -51.82 -2.88 -11.70
N ARG A 13 -52.42 -4.05 -11.47
CA ARG A 13 -51.72 -5.22 -10.99
C ARG A 13 -50.94 -5.80 -12.16
N THR A 14 -49.72 -6.23 -11.83
CA THR A 14 -48.77 -6.99 -12.64
C THR A 14 -47.96 -6.23 -13.69
N LYS A 15 -46.94 -5.49 -13.23
CA LYS A 15 -45.64 -5.66 -13.90
C LYS A 15 -45.14 -7.04 -13.49
N SER A 16 -44.99 -7.96 -14.45
CA SER A 16 -44.33 -9.24 -14.21
C SER A 16 -42.92 -8.96 -13.70
N PHE A 17 -42.73 -9.13 -12.39
CA PHE A 17 -41.42 -9.02 -11.78
C PHE A 17 -40.63 -10.25 -12.23
N ASN A 18 -39.86 -10.08 -13.31
CA ASN A 18 -38.99 -11.11 -13.83
C ASN A 18 -37.87 -11.36 -12.81
N ILE A 19 -38.14 -12.20 -11.81
CA ILE A 19 -37.20 -12.61 -10.76
C ILE A 19 -35.86 -13.03 -11.34
N TRP A 20 -35.86 -13.70 -12.49
CA TRP A 20 -34.66 -14.10 -13.22
C TRP A 20 -33.82 -12.92 -13.71
N VAL A 21 -34.46 -11.83 -14.15
CA VAL A 21 -33.77 -10.60 -14.57
C VAL A 21 -33.23 -9.85 -13.36
N PHE A 22 -33.98 -9.83 -12.25
CA PHE A 22 -33.54 -9.19 -11.01
C PHE A 22 -32.35 -9.92 -10.37
N LEU A 23 -32.42 -11.26 -10.30
CA LEU A 23 -31.33 -12.12 -9.82
C LEU A 23 -30.09 -12.03 -10.73
N GLY A 24 -30.27 -12.08 -12.05
CA GLY A 24 -29.17 -11.92 -13.00
C GLY A 24 -28.51 -10.54 -12.91
N SER A 25 -29.29 -9.47 -12.74
CA SER A 25 -28.78 -8.11 -12.56
C SER A 25 -27.99 -7.96 -11.25
N SER A 26 -28.45 -8.53 -10.14
CA SER A 26 -27.73 -8.50 -8.87
C SER A 26 -26.36 -9.21 -8.93
N ILE A 27 -26.26 -10.34 -9.63
CA ILE A 27 -24.99 -11.05 -9.83
C ILE A 27 -24.00 -10.20 -10.62
N TRP A 28 -24.45 -9.54 -11.67
CA TRP A 28 -23.61 -8.63 -12.46
C TRP A 28 -23.10 -7.44 -11.65
N VAL A 29 -23.95 -6.82 -10.85
CA VAL A 29 -23.55 -5.72 -9.96
C VAL A 29 -22.50 -6.19 -8.95
N PHE A 30 -22.68 -7.37 -8.37
CA PHE A 30 -21.72 -7.95 -7.42
C PHE A 30 -20.37 -8.27 -8.08
N LEU A 31 -20.38 -8.85 -9.29
CA LEU A 31 -19.15 -9.13 -10.04
C LEU A 31 -18.38 -7.86 -10.39
N ILE A 32 -19.08 -6.81 -10.83
CA ILE A 32 -18.47 -5.50 -11.11
C ILE A 32 -17.87 -4.92 -9.83
N LEU A 33 -18.59 -4.99 -8.72
CA LEU A 33 -18.10 -4.52 -7.43
C LEU A 33 -16.83 -5.27 -6.99
N LEU A 34 -16.79 -6.59 -7.15
CA LEU A 34 -15.61 -7.40 -6.86
C LEU A 34 -14.42 -7.02 -7.75
N ILE A 35 -14.65 -6.78 -9.04
CA ILE A 35 -13.60 -6.34 -9.97
C ILE A 35 -13.04 -4.98 -9.53
N ILE A 36 -13.91 -4.03 -9.18
CA ILE A 36 -13.50 -2.72 -8.67
C ILE A 36 -12.68 -2.90 -7.38
N LEU A 37 -13.17 -3.66 -6.41
CA LEU A 37 -12.43 -3.92 -5.16
C LEU A 37 -11.05 -4.55 -5.42
N ARG A 38 -10.97 -5.54 -6.33
CA ARG A 38 -9.70 -6.16 -6.72
C ARG A 38 -8.71 -5.15 -7.29
N ILE A 39 -9.20 -4.24 -8.13
CA ILE A 39 -8.38 -3.25 -8.82
C ILE A 39 -7.89 -2.16 -7.86
N PHE A 40 -8.75 -1.70 -6.94
CA PHE A 40 -8.46 -0.54 -6.10
C PHE A 40 -7.87 -0.86 -4.73
N VAL A 41 -8.12 -2.05 -4.17
CA VAL A 41 -7.79 -2.32 -2.75
C VAL A 41 -6.51 -3.14 -2.60
N TYR A 42 -6.34 -4.21 -3.38
CA TYR A 42 -5.30 -5.20 -3.13
C TYR A 42 -4.50 -5.55 -4.38
N GLN A 43 -3.18 -5.37 -4.30
CA GLN A 43 -2.25 -5.92 -5.28
C GLN A 43 -1.45 -7.05 -4.66
N GLN A 44 -1.39 -8.19 -5.35
CA GLN A 44 -0.51 -9.28 -5.00
C GLN A 44 0.87 -9.04 -5.61
N VAL A 45 1.90 -9.02 -4.77
CA VAL A 45 3.30 -8.86 -5.18
C VAL A 45 4.11 -10.06 -4.69
N SER A 46 5.08 -10.49 -5.50
CA SER A 46 6.05 -11.51 -5.09
C SER A 46 7.31 -10.84 -4.58
N VAL A 47 7.83 -11.32 -3.45
CA VAL A 47 9.12 -10.84 -2.93
C VAL A 47 10.26 -11.35 -3.80
N VAL A 48 11.12 -10.44 -4.26
CA VAL A 48 12.31 -10.75 -5.05
C VAL A 48 13.54 -10.35 -4.24
N GLY A 49 14.34 -11.34 -3.83
CA GLY A 49 15.61 -11.14 -3.12
C GLY A 49 15.53 -11.27 -1.59
N GLY A 50 16.68 -11.52 -0.96
CA GLY A 50 16.81 -11.79 0.48
C GLY A 50 17.01 -10.56 1.37
N SER A 51 16.86 -9.33 0.86
CA SER A 51 17.16 -8.09 1.60
C SER A 51 16.25 -7.83 2.79
N MET A 52 15.10 -8.50 2.85
CA MET A 52 14.12 -8.38 3.92
C MET A 52 14.09 -9.62 4.83
N GLU A 53 15.03 -10.55 4.67
CA GLU A 53 15.17 -11.67 5.59
C GLU A 53 15.59 -11.17 6.99
N PRO A 54 15.05 -11.74 8.08
CA PRO A 54 14.18 -12.93 8.13
C PRO A 54 12.67 -12.63 8.05
N ASN A 55 12.25 -11.38 7.90
CA ASN A 55 10.83 -11.01 7.99
C ASN A 55 10.03 -11.45 6.75
N TYR A 56 10.66 -11.44 5.58
CA TYR A 56 10.04 -11.84 4.32
C TYR A 56 10.99 -12.72 3.53
N HIS A 57 10.46 -13.83 3.00
CA HIS A 57 11.26 -14.79 2.25
C HIS A 57 11.11 -14.60 0.75
N THR A 58 12.17 -14.91 0.00
CA THR A 58 12.12 -14.86 -1.47
C THR A 58 11.02 -15.81 -1.99
N GLY A 59 10.16 -15.31 -2.88
CA GLY A 59 9.04 -16.06 -3.44
C GLY A 59 7.76 -16.04 -2.60
N GLU A 60 7.76 -15.37 -1.44
CA GLU A 60 6.55 -15.15 -0.65
C GLU A 60 5.60 -14.19 -1.38
N LEU A 61 4.30 -14.49 -1.30
CA LEU A 61 3.25 -13.70 -1.92
C LEU A 61 2.64 -12.77 -0.87
N LEU A 62 2.76 -11.46 -1.10
CA LEU A 62 2.23 -10.44 -0.19
C LEU A 62 1.04 -9.71 -0.81
N PHE A 63 0.06 -9.42 0.03
CA PHE A 63 -1.06 -8.54 -0.31
C PHE A 63 -0.73 -7.12 0.16
N VAL A 64 -0.58 -6.21 -0.79
CA VAL A 64 -0.29 -4.80 -0.51
C VAL A 64 -1.56 -3.98 -0.68
N ASN A 65 -1.88 -3.18 0.34
CA ASN A 65 -2.98 -2.22 0.29
C ASN A 65 -2.52 -0.94 -0.43
N GLN A 66 -3.30 -0.47 -1.40
CA GLN A 66 -2.98 0.72 -2.19
C GLN A 66 -3.70 2.00 -1.73
N ILE A 67 -4.63 1.90 -0.78
CA ILE A 67 -5.56 2.99 -0.43
C ILE A 67 -4.97 3.91 0.65
N GLY A 68 -3.98 3.44 1.42
CA GLY A 68 -3.36 4.21 2.48
C GLY A 68 -2.25 5.13 1.96
N ASN A 69 -2.41 6.44 2.15
CA ASN A 69 -1.35 7.43 1.94
C ASN A 69 -0.64 7.84 3.24
N ASN A 70 -1.08 7.30 4.38
CA ASN A 70 -0.49 7.58 5.69
C ASN A 70 0.55 6.50 5.96
N PHE A 71 1.80 6.83 5.71
CA PHE A 71 2.92 5.95 6.00
C PHE A 71 3.52 6.29 7.35
N GLU A 72 3.76 5.25 8.16
CA GLU A 72 4.37 5.38 9.48
C GLU A 72 5.80 4.83 9.46
N ARG A 73 6.64 5.32 10.38
CA ARG A 73 7.99 4.80 10.54
C ARG A 73 7.93 3.31 10.88
N GLY A 74 8.78 2.53 10.24
CA GLY A 74 8.84 1.08 10.40
C GLY A 74 7.85 0.32 9.51
N MET A 75 6.96 0.99 8.78
CA MET A 75 6.08 0.34 7.82
C MET A 75 6.87 -0.21 6.62
N VAL A 76 6.50 -1.41 6.16
CA VAL A 76 7.09 -2.02 4.96
C VAL A 76 6.24 -1.69 3.76
N VAL A 77 6.87 -1.12 2.74
CA VAL A 77 6.22 -0.65 1.53
C VAL A 77 6.81 -1.33 0.30
N ALA A 78 5.97 -1.54 -0.70
CA ALA A 78 6.40 -1.99 -2.02
C ALA A 78 6.75 -0.77 -2.86
N ALA A 79 8.04 -0.57 -3.10
CA ALA A 79 8.57 0.47 -3.97
C ALA A 79 8.97 -0.12 -5.33
N TYR A 80 8.91 0.70 -6.38
CA TYR A 80 9.50 0.33 -7.65
C TYR A 80 11.03 0.34 -7.55
N ASP A 81 11.69 -0.56 -8.27
CA ASP A 81 13.16 -0.72 -8.25
C ASP A 81 13.89 0.55 -8.72
N ASN A 82 13.35 1.23 -9.74
CA ASN A 82 13.90 2.49 -10.23
C ASN A 82 12.80 3.48 -10.66
N GLU A 83 13.15 4.77 -10.68
CA GLU A 83 12.24 5.86 -11.08
C GLU A 83 11.72 5.71 -12.51
N ASN A 84 12.52 5.16 -13.42
CA ASN A 84 12.10 4.89 -14.80
C ASN A 84 11.00 3.81 -14.86
N THR A 85 11.04 2.81 -13.97
CA THR A 85 10.04 1.75 -13.85
C THR A 85 8.76 2.32 -13.24
N ALA A 86 8.87 3.27 -12.32
CA ALA A 86 7.71 4.00 -11.81
C ALA A 86 7.05 4.85 -12.91
N ALA A 87 7.84 5.47 -13.80
CA ALA A 87 7.36 6.25 -14.94
C ALA A 87 6.73 5.37 -16.05
N GLU A 88 7.27 4.17 -16.27
CA GLU A 88 6.73 3.18 -17.22
C GLU A 88 5.53 2.37 -16.65
N ALA A 89 5.36 2.38 -15.32
CA ALA A 89 4.25 1.75 -14.62
C ALA A 89 2.93 2.52 -14.82
N ASN A 90 2.38 2.42 -16.03
CA ASN A 90 1.02 2.81 -16.31
C ASN A 90 0.02 1.85 -15.64
N TYR A 91 -1.23 2.29 -15.46
CA TYR A 91 -2.30 1.51 -14.82
C TYR A 91 -2.47 0.09 -15.37
N LEU A 92 -2.14 -0.13 -16.65
CA LEU A 92 -2.22 -1.44 -17.30
C LEU A 92 -1.01 -2.35 -17.02
N THR A 93 0.19 -1.79 -16.89
CA THR A 93 1.43 -2.57 -16.64
C THR A 93 1.62 -2.86 -15.16
N ARG A 94 1.01 -2.07 -14.27
CA ARG A 94 1.00 -2.28 -12.81
C ARG A 94 0.34 -3.61 -12.39
N PHE A 95 -0.61 -4.13 -13.17
CA PHE A 95 -1.21 -5.46 -12.97
C PHE A 95 -0.48 -6.58 -13.72
N SER A 96 0.58 -6.26 -14.47
CA SER A 96 1.39 -7.30 -15.11
C SER A 96 2.16 -8.09 -14.05
N PRO A 97 2.12 -9.44 -14.10
CA PRO A 97 2.90 -10.27 -13.20
C PRO A 97 4.42 -10.09 -13.34
N SER A 98 4.88 -9.38 -14.38
CA SER A 98 6.29 -9.07 -14.62
C SER A 98 6.79 -7.84 -13.86
N THR A 99 5.91 -7.05 -13.25
CA THR A 99 6.31 -5.83 -12.53
C THR A 99 6.93 -6.21 -11.19
N ARG A 100 8.24 -5.99 -11.07
CA ARG A 100 9.01 -6.32 -9.87
C ARG A 100 8.92 -5.17 -8.88
N PHE A 101 8.57 -5.49 -7.65
CA PHE A 101 8.56 -4.55 -6.54
C PHE A 101 9.68 -4.92 -5.57
N LEU A 102 10.38 -3.90 -5.08
CA LEU A 102 11.29 -4.04 -3.96
C LEU A 102 10.52 -3.72 -2.69
N LEU A 103 10.61 -4.61 -1.70
CA LEU A 103 10.14 -4.31 -0.37
C LEU A 103 11.22 -3.51 0.36
N LYS A 104 10.84 -2.35 0.87
CA LYS A 104 11.68 -1.52 1.72
C LYS A 104 10.92 -1.12 2.97
N ARG A 105 11.65 -0.75 4.03
CA ARG A 105 11.04 -0.28 5.28
C ARG A 105 11.26 1.22 5.41
N ILE A 106 10.22 1.95 5.79
CA ILE A 106 10.33 3.39 6.00
C ILE A 106 11.12 3.65 7.28
N VAL A 107 12.27 4.28 7.13
CA VAL A 107 13.20 4.61 8.21
C VAL A 107 13.01 6.06 8.67
N GLY A 108 12.69 6.99 7.76
CA GLY A 108 12.31 8.35 8.17
C GLY A 108 11.26 9.05 7.34
N LEU A 109 10.69 10.03 8.01
CA LEU A 109 9.46 10.70 7.60
C LEU A 109 9.77 12.02 6.89
N PRO A 110 8.81 12.54 6.11
CA PRO A 110 9.02 13.76 5.34
C PRO A 110 9.35 14.95 6.25
N GLY A 111 10.40 15.69 5.90
CA GLY A 111 10.85 16.86 6.67
C GLY A 111 11.79 16.56 7.84
N GLU A 112 12.06 15.29 8.16
CA GLU A 112 13.09 14.90 9.12
C GLU A 112 14.49 14.94 8.48
N GLU A 113 15.53 14.93 9.32
CA GLU A 113 16.90 14.73 8.90
C GLU A 113 17.39 13.35 9.38
N ILE A 114 18.11 12.64 8.52
CA ILE A 114 18.72 11.35 8.84
C ILE A 114 20.21 11.44 8.68
N GLU A 115 20.92 10.82 9.61
CA GLU A 115 22.36 10.55 9.53
C GLU A 115 22.58 9.06 9.82
N MET A 116 23.53 8.43 9.13
CA MET A 116 23.94 7.06 9.47
C MET A 116 25.42 7.01 9.79
N ILE A 117 25.75 6.46 10.95
CA ILE A 117 27.13 6.37 11.44
C ILE A 117 27.34 4.94 11.94
N GLN A 118 28.26 4.20 11.32
CA GLN A 118 28.60 2.83 11.75
C GLN A 118 27.34 1.94 11.84
N ASP A 119 26.55 1.97 10.76
CA ASP A 119 25.28 1.25 10.59
C ASP A 119 24.19 1.59 11.63
N LYS A 120 24.36 2.68 12.39
CA LYS A 120 23.33 3.23 13.28
C LYS A 120 22.63 4.38 12.59
N VAL A 121 21.31 4.32 12.55
CA VAL A 121 20.47 5.39 12.03
C VAL A 121 20.14 6.37 13.15
N ILE A 122 20.45 7.64 12.93
CA ILE A 122 20.11 8.75 13.82
C ILE A 122 19.10 9.64 13.11
N ILE A 123 18.00 9.96 13.78
CA ILE A 123 16.92 10.79 13.24
C ILE A 123 16.89 12.10 14.01
N TYR A 124 16.78 13.20 13.27
CA TYR A 124 16.65 14.55 13.84
C TYR A 124 15.30 15.14 13.41
N ASN A 125 14.55 15.62 14.38
CA ASN A 125 13.27 16.28 14.14
C ASN A 125 13.04 17.43 15.15
N GLN A 126 11.88 18.09 15.09
CA GLN A 126 11.59 19.22 15.96
C GLN A 126 11.53 18.85 17.45
N GLU A 127 11.15 17.60 17.76
CA GLU A 127 11.07 17.09 19.13
C GLU A 127 12.43 16.62 19.66
N ASN A 128 13.30 16.13 18.76
CA ASN A 128 14.62 15.58 19.05
C ASN A 128 15.68 16.28 18.18
N PRO A 129 16.02 17.55 18.48
CA PRO A 129 16.98 18.33 17.68
C PRO A 129 18.43 17.82 17.79
N ASP A 130 18.76 17.16 18.90
CA ASP A 130 20.08 16.54 19.14
C ASP A 130 20.22 15.14 18.51
N GLY A 131 19.13 14.62 17.93
CA GLY A 131 19.08 13.31 17.31
C GLY A 131 18.64 12.20 18.25
N VAL A 132 17.88 11.24 17.71
CA VAL A 132 17.48 10.02 18.40
C VAL A 132 17.96 8.80 17.62
N LEU A 133 18.60 7.86 18.32
CA LEU A 133 18.98 6.58 17.73
C LEU A 133 17.73 5.77 17.42
N LEU A 134 17.60 5.31 16.18
CA LEU A 134 16.50 4.43 15.79
C LEU A 134 16.74 3.01 16.30
N GLU A 135 15.85 2.51 17.15
CA GLU A 135 15.88 1.11 17.57
C GLU A 135 15.23 0.19 16.54
N GLU A 136 16.04 -0.49 15.75
CA GLU A 136 15.59 -1.44 14.75
C GLU A 136 15.41 -2.85 15.34
N LYS A 137 14.31 -3.05 16.10
CA LYS A 137 14.00 -4.33 16.78
C LYS A 137 13.83 -5.53 15.82
N TYR A 138 13.59 -5.25 14.54
CA TYR A 138 13.44 -6.25 13.48
C TYR A 138 14.79 -6.78 12.96
N LEU A 139 15.90 -6.10 13.26
CA LEU A 139 17.23 -6.64 12.99
C LEU A 139 17.54 -7.70 14.04
N GLY A 140 17.67 -8.95 13.60
CA GLY A 140 18.08 -10.05 14.49
C GLY A 140 19.46 -9.80 15.10
N GLN A 141 19.77 -10.51 16.20
CA GLN A 141 21.05 -10.36 16.91
C GLN A 141 22.28 -10.54 16.02
N LYS A 142 22.18 -11.39 14.96
CA LYS A 142 23.26 -11.60 13.98
C LYS A 142 23.58 -10.36 13.16
N ALA A 143 22.56 -9.66 12.64
CA ALA A 143 22.75 -8.43 11.86
C ALA A 143 23.42 -7.34 12.72
N ARG A 144 23.08 -7.27 14.01
CA ARG A 144 23.70 -6.33 14.96
C ARG A 144 25.18 -6.65 15.26
N GLN A 145 25.61 -7.89 15.07
CA GLN A 145 26.97 -8.34 15.33
C GLN A 145 27.91 -8.05 14.14
N ASP A 146 27.40 -8.11 12.91
CA ASP A 146 28.15 -7.84 11.68
C ASP A 146 28.41 -6.32 11.46
N GLN A 147 27.68 -5.45 12.16
CA GLN A 147 27.81 -3.98 12.13
C GLN A 147 29.08 -3.42 12.81
N ILE A 148 29.88 -4.27 13.46
CA ILE A 148 31.01 -3.83 14.29
C ILE A 148 32.21 -3.34 13.44
N GLN A 149 32.15 -3.48 12.11
CA GLN A 149 33.30 -3.26 11.22
C GLN A 149 32.97 -2.47 9.94
N SER A 150 31.94 -1.61 9.95
CA SER A 150 31.61 -0.74 8.82
C SER A 150 32.10 0.71 9.06
N ASP A 151 32.86 1.24 8.10
CA ASP A 151 33.19 2.67 8.01
C ASP A 151 32.08 3.44 7.25
N PHE A 152 30.87 2.87 7.19
CA PHE A 152 29.78 3.47 6.45
C PHE A 152 29.30 4.74 7.16
N TYR A 153 29.41 5.85 6.45
CA TYR A 153 28.92 7.15 6.87
C TYR A 153 27.99 7.71 5.81
N PHE A 154 26.76 7.98 6.22
CA PHE A 154 25.80 8.72 5.44
C PHE A 154 25.60 10.09 6.09
N PRO A 155 25.94 11.18 5.38
CA PRO A 155 25.91 12.51 5.96
C PRO A 155 24.48 12.91 6.31
N LYS A 156 24.37 13.78 7.31
CA LYS A 156 23.10 14.37 7.74
C LYS A 156 22.36 14.97 6.54
N THR A 157 21.25 14.34 6.15
CA THR A 157 20.50 14.69 4.95
C THR A 157 19.04 14.95 5.32
N LYS A 158 18.51 16.06 4.82
CA LYS A 158 17.11 16.44 5.02
C LYS A 158 16.22 15.75 3.99
N ILE A 159 15.19 15.07 4.48
CA ILE A 159 14.19 14.42 3.65
C ILE A 159 13.21 15.48 3.13
N ALA A 160 12.96 15.46 1.82
CA ALA A 160 11.98 16.33 1.20
C ALA A 160 10.56 16.08 1.76
N LYS A 161 9.68 17.08 1.71
CA LYS A 161 8.35 17.01 2.35
C LYS A 161 7.38 16.01 1.70
N ASP A 162 7.73 15.51 0.53
CA ASP A 162 6.97 14.57 -0.30
C ASP A 162 7.67 13.21 -0.43
N HIS A 163 8.83 13.03 0.21
CA HIS A 163 9.63 11.81 0.13
C HIS A 163 9.73 11.12 1.49
N TYR A 164 9.88 9.80 1.44
CA TYR A 164 10.18 8.95 2.59
C TYR A 164 11.55 8.33 2.39
N PHE A 165 12.33 8.22 3.47
CA PHE A 165 13.61 7.52 3.41
C PHE A 165 13.42 6.07 3.82
N CYS A 166 13.92 5.14 3.00
CA CYS A 166 13.76 3.70 3.18
C CYS A 166 15.07 2.94 2.97
#